data_AF-A0A396A1S1-F1
#
_entry.id   AF-A0A396A1S1-F1
#
_cell.length_a   1.000
_cell.length_b   1.000
_cell.length_c   1.000
_cell.angle_alpha   90.00
_cell.angle_beta   90.00
_cell.angle_gamma   90.00
#
_symmetry.space_group_name_H-M   'P 1'
#
loop_
_entity.id
_entity.type
_entity.pdbx_description
1 polymer ?
#
loop_
_entity_poly.entity_id
_entity_poly.type
_entity_poly.pdbx_seq_one_letter_code
_entity_poly.pdbx_strand_id
1 'polypeptide(L)'
;MTTFTEKPTAITPNRELQSDEYFNETNHLIYCSKCNTPRQCRHELQGKVLIPSIRCKCQQEIFEQEEAQRKLHEKQMEIEHLKTSGLQDKSLYDYTFAKDNGSNPEMKLAHNYVSNWEEMKANASGLLIWGDVGTGKSFFAGCIANALLEKGVPVLMTNFSRILNTLTGMHFEDRNQFIHSLNRYSLLIIDDLGIERNSDFALEQVFNVIDSRYRSKKPLIITTNLTLSELNNAADIAHKRIYDRILERCVPIRINNRNIRQDNATANLKKTKKILLDNHTSNQS
;
A
#
# COMPACT_ATOMS: atom_id res chain seq x y z
N MET A 1 22.32 32.76 18.66
CA MET A 1 22.76 33.25 19.98
C MET A 1 21.66 34.15 20.53
N THR A 2 20.99 33.74 21.60
CA THR A 2 19.94 34.49 22.30
C THR A 2 20.62 35.42 23.32
N THR A 3 20.46 36.74 23.18
CA THR A 3 20.99 37.73 24.11
C THR A 3 19.97 38.01 25.21
N PHE A 4 20.40 37.88 26.47
CA PHE A 4 19.62 38.26 27.65
C PHE A 4 19.98 39.69 28.04
N THR A 5 19.00 40.58 28.18
CA THR A 5 19.21 41.96 28.66
C THR A 5 18.30 42.27 29.84
N GLU A 6 18.84 42.97 30.85
CA GLU A 6 18.07 43.56 31.95
C GLU A 6 17.39 44.86 31.44
N LYS A 7 16.09 45.04 31.75
CA LYS A 7 15.15 46.01 31.11
C LYS A 7 15.56 47.50 31.14
N PRO A 8 15.05 48.36 30.21
CA PRO A 8 14.49 48.11 28.88
C PRO A 8 15.16 48.92 27.74
N THR A 9 14.81 48.56 26.50
CA THR A 9 14.98 49.32 25.24
C THR A 9 16.41 49.56 24.74
N ALA A 10 17.01 48.55 24.10
CA ALA A 10 17.94 48.88 23.03
C ALA A 10 17.15 49.64 21.94
N ILE A 11 17.43 50.93 21.79
CA ILE A 11 16.86 51.80 20.73
C ILE A 11 17.43 51.41 19.35
N THR A 12 18.44 50.54 19.35
CA THR A 12 19.11 50.01 18.18
C THR A 12 18.85 48.51 18.01
N PRO A 13 18.96 47.98 16.78
CA PRO A 13 18.84 46.55 16.52
C PRO A 13 19.80 45.72 17.37
N ASN A 14 19.32 44.60 17.92
CA ASN A 14 20.16 43.66 18.69
C ASN A 14 21.07 42.78 17.81
N ARG A 15 20.99 42.93 16.48
CA ARG A 15 21.88 42.35 15.46
C ARG A 15 21.83 43.18 14.19
N GLU A 16 22.79 42.96 13.29
CA GLU A 16 22.74 43.53 11.94
C GLU A 16 21.45 43.08 11.20
N LEU A 17 20.82 44.04 10.52
CA LEU A 17 19.61 43.84 9.74
C LEU A 17 19.95 43.17 8.40
N GLN A 18 19.14 42.20 8.00
CA GLN A 18 19.21 41.63 6.66
C GLN A 18 18.57 42.57 5.63
N SER A 19 18.83 42.32 4.34
CA SER A 19 18.34 43.16 3.25
C SER A 19 16.82 43.26 3.15
N ASP A 20 16.09 42.30 3.71
CA ASP A 20 14.63 42.26 3.73
C ASP A 20 14.04 42.54 5.12
N GLU A 21 14.79 43.27 5.95
CA GLU A 21 14.43 43.64 7.32
C GLU A 21 14.49 45.16 7.55
N TYR A 22 13.65 45.65 8.47
CA TYR A 22 13.75 46.99 9.02
C TYR A 22 13.50 46.97 10.54
N PHE A 23 14.01 47.97 11.24
CA PHE A 23 13.81 48.12 12.68
C PHE A 23 12.59 49.01 12.93
N ASN A 24 11.61 48.50 13.68
CA ASN A 24 10.40 49.26 14.00
C ASN A 24 10.65 50.16 15.21
N GLU A 25 10.51 51.47 15.02
CA GLU A 25 10.79 52.48 16.05
C GLU A 25 9.77 52.48 17.20
N THR A 26 8.55 51.99 16.98
CA THR A 26 7.47 52.02 17.99
C THR A 26 7.64 50.93 19.05
N ASN A 27 8.09 49.74 18.65
CA ASN A 27 8.23 48.61 19.58
C ASN A 27 9.67 48.07 19.69
N HIS A 28 10.61 48.63 18.93
CA HIS A 28 12.02 48.26 18.93
C HIS A 28 12.25 46.78 18.62
N LEU A 29 11.55 46.27 17.59
CA LEU A 29 11.70 44.91 17.08
C LEU A 29 12.06 44.94 15.59
N ILE A 30 12.72 43.88 15.13
CA ILE A 30 13.00 43.68 13.70
C ILE A 30 11.74 43.16 12.99
N TYR A 31 11.39 43.79 11.87
CA TYR A 31 10.26 43.47 11.01
C TYR A 31 10.71 43.06 9.62
N CYS A 32 9.89 42.29 8.92
CA CYS A 32 10.13 41.97 7.51
C CYS A 32 9.62 43.08 6.59
N SER A 33 10.47 43.54 5.68
CA SER A 33 10.15 44.60 4.70
C SER A 33 9.13 44.17 3.63
N LYS A 34 8.87 42.87 3.48
CA LYS A 34 7.91 42.34 2.48
C LYS A 34 6.48 42.24 3.00
N CYS A 35 6.28 41.67 4.19
CA CYS A 35 4.94 41.45 4.76
C CYS A 35 4.62 42.33 5.96
N ASN A 36 5.56 43.18 6.41
CA ASN A 36 5.38 44.06 7.56
C ASN A 36 4.95 43.35 8.85
N THR A 37 5.29 42.07 8.99
CA THR A 37 5.10 41.31 10.22
C THR A 37 6.43 41.16 10.97
N PRO A 38 6.39 41.01 12.30
CA PRO A 38 7.61 40.93 13.10
C PRO A 38 8.44 39.69 12.76
N ARG A 39 9.76 39.82 12.78
CA ARG A 39 10.75 38.72 12.81
C ARG A 39 11.32 38.47 14.20
N GLN A 40 10.83 39.22 15.18
CA GLN A 40 11.13 39.05 16.59
C GLN A 40 9.85 39.22 17.40
N CYS A 41 9.76 38.52 18.52
CA CYS A 41 8.79 38.81 19.55
C CYS A 41 9.52 39.25 20.82
N ARG A 42 8.79 39.86 21.76
CA ARG A 42 9.33 40.21 23.08
C ARG A 42 8.65 39.32 24.12
N HIS A 43 9.44 38.61 24.91
CA HIS A 43 9.00 37.84 26.06
C HIS A 43 9.64 38.41 27.33
N GLU A 44 8.87 38.44 28.40
CA GLU A 44 9.30 38.99 29.68
C GLU A 44 9.10 37.94 30.77
N LEU A 45 10.19 37.50 31.39
CA LEU A 45 10.20 36.40 32.35
C LEU A 45 11.03 36.80 33.57
N GLN A 46 10.39 36.83 34.75
CA GLN A 46 11.04 37.15 36.03
C GLN A 46 11.90 38.44 35.98
N GLY A 47 11.39 39.48 35.32
CA GLY A 47 12.09 40.78 35.18
C GLY A 47 13.14 40.84 34.07
N LYS A 48 13.47 39.72 33.41
CA LYS A 48 14.39 39.67 32.26
C LYS A 48 13.62 39.75 30.95
N VAL A 49 14.18 40.46 29.96
CA VAL A 49 13.60 40.56 28.61
C VAL A 49 14.36 39.64 27.67
N LEU A 50 13.61 38.84 26.93
CA LEU A 50 14.08 37.98 25.86
C LEU A 50 13.46 38.43 24.54
N ILE A 51 14.28 38.64 23.52
CA ILE A 51 13.83 39.00 22.17
C ILE A 51 14.26 37.89 21.19
N PRO A 52 13.56 36.75 21.16
CA PRO A 52 13.91 35.68 20.23
C PRO A 52 13.44 36.01 18.82
N SER A 53 14.13 35.42 17.83
CA SER A 53 13.71 35.46 16.44
C SER A 53 12.48 34.59 16.22
N ILE A 54 11.54 35.08 15.41
CA ILE A 54 10.35 34.35 14.94
C ILE A 54 10.27 34.46 13.42
N ARG A 55 9.50 33.55 12.79
CA ARG A 55 9.22 33.64 11.36
C ARG A 55 8.19 34.75 11.11
N CYS A 56 8.49 35.67 10.21
CA CYS A 56 7.45 36.57 9.69
C CYS A 56 6.44 35.78 8.85
N LYS A 57 5.30 36.39 8.49
CA LYS A 57 4.26 35.74 7.69
C LYS A 57 4.78 35.09 6.40
N CYS A 58 5.61 35.78 5.62
CA CYS A 58 6.21 35.21 4.40
C CYS A 58 7.09 33.99 4.70
N GLN A 59 7.90 34.05 5.76
CA GLN A 59 8.78 32.93 6.15
C GLN A 59 7.97 31.75 6.69
N GLN A 60 6.87 32.03 7.38
CA GLN A 60 5.95 31.03 7.89
C GLN A 60 5.25 30.30 6.73
N GLU A 61 4.74 31.03 5.73
CA GLU A 61 4.12 30.44 4.53
C GLU A 61 5.10 29.56 3.74
N ILE A 62 6.35 30.01 3.52
CA ILE A 62 7.38 29.21 2.85
C ILE A 62 7.67 27.94 3.65
N PHE A 63 7.86 28.07 4.97
CA PHE A 63 8.13 26.93 5.84
C PHE A 63 6.99 25.91 5.83
N GLU A 64 5.73 26.36 5.88
CA GLU A 64 4.55 25.50 5.82
C GLU A 64 4.44 24.78 4.46
N GLN A 65 4.76 25.47 3.35
CA GLN A 65 4.79 24.86 2.03
C GLN A 65 5.89 23.79 1.91
N GLU A 66 7.11 24.09 2.38
CA GLU A 66 8.22 23.14 2.41
C GLU A 66 7.92 21.92 3.29
N GLU A 67 7.31 22.12 4.47
CA GLU A 67 6.91 21.04 5.36
C GLU A 67 5.81 20.18 4.74
N ALA A 68 4.81 20.79 4.10
CA ALA A 68 3.76 20.08 3.39
C ALA A 68 4.31 19.25 2.22
N GLN A 69 5.23 19.81 1.43
CA GLN A 69 5.91 19.10 0.35
C GLN A 69 6.75 17.93 0.88
N ARG A 70 7.49 18.13 1.98
CA ARG A 70 8.26 17.06 2.63
C ARG A 70 7.35 15.93 3.09
N LYS A 71 6.27 16.22 3.81
CA LYS A 71 5.29 15.21 4.27
C LYS A 71 4.66 14.46 3.11
N LEU A 72 4.33 15.15 2.02
CA LEU A 72 3.81 14.52 0.81
C LEU A 72 4.83 13.57 0.19
N HIS A 73 6.09 14.01 0.07
CA HIS A 73 7.17 13.20 -0.48
C HIS A 73 7.46 11.97 0.37
N GLU A 74 7.54 12.12 1.70
CA GLU A 74 7.71 11.02 2.65
C GLU A 74 6.60 9.97 2.51
N LYS A 75 5.34 10.42 2.44
CA LYS A 75 4.19 9.54 2.21
C LYS A 75 4.26 8.81 0.87
N GLN A 76 4.67 9.49 -0.20
CA GLN A 76 4.83 8.88 -1.52
C GLN A 76 5.91 7.79 -1.51
N MET A 77 7.07 8.08 -0.89
CA MET A 77 8.15 7.09 -0.74
C MET A 77 7.71 5.87 0.07
N GLU A 78 6.93 6.08 1.13
CA GLU A 78 6.36 4.98 1.92
C GLU A 78 5.45 4.09 1.08
N ILE A 79 4.51 4.66 0.33
CA ILE A 79 3.61 3.92 -0.56
C ILE A 79 4.41 3.15 -1.63
N GLU A 80 5.42 3.77 -2.23
CA GLU A 80 6.26 3.13 -3.23
C GLU A 80 7.05 1.95 -2.65
N HIS A 81 7.58 2.09 -1.43
CA HIS A 81 8.24 1.02 -0.71
C HIS A 81 7.28 -0.15 -0.40
N LEU A 82 6.07 0.16 0.06
CA LEU A 82 5.03 -0.83 0.32
C LEU A 82 4.63 -1.57 -0.96
N LYS A 83 4.45 -0.87 -2.08
CA LYS A 83 4.16 -1.50 -3.38
C LYS A 83 5.28 -2.41 -3.82
N THR A 84 6.52 -1.96 -3.74
CA THR A 84 7.69 -2.75 -4.17
C THR A 84 7.88 -4.01 -3.34
N SER A 85 7.62 -3.94 -2.03
CA SER A 85 7.73 -5.10 -1.13
C SER A 85 6.49 -6.00 -1.13
N GLY A 86 5.32 -5.45 -1.44
CA GLY A 86 4.01 -6.11 -1.37
C GLY A 86 3.53 -6.73 -2.69
N LEU A 87 3.90 -6.13 -3.82
CA LEU A 87 3.54 -6.57 -5.17
C LEU A 87 4.77 -7.07 -5.89
N GLN A 88 5.10 -8.33 -5.65
CA GLN A 88 6.37 -8.89 -6.11
C GLN A 88 6.39 -9.24 -7.63
N ASP A 89 5.36 -8.88 -8.39
CA ASP A 89 5.31 -8.93 -9.86
C ASP A 89 4.81 -7.56 -10.37
N LYS A 90 5.54 -6.97 -11.33
CA LYS A 90 5.21 -5.68 -11.92
C LYS A 90 3.86 -5.68 -12.63
N SER A 91 3.41 -6.83 -13.13
CA SER A 91 2.09 -6.96 -13.76
C SER A 91 0.94 -6.58 -12.80
N LEU A 92 1.15 -6.76 -11.48
CA LEU A 92 0.17 -6.43 -10.45
C LEU A 92 -0.01 -4.93 -10.23
N TYR A 93 0.93 -4.09 -10.68
CA TYR A 93 0.85 -2.64 -10.49
C TYR A 93 -0.33 -2.06 -11.28
N ASP A 94 -0.72 -2.74 -12.36
CA ASP A 94 -1.84 -2.37 -13.21
C ASP A 94 -3.18 -2.90 -12.68
N TYR A 95 -3.20 -3.69 -11.60
CA TYR A 95 -4.43 -4.22 -11.05
C TYR A 95 -5.07 -3.18 -10.13
N THR A 96 -5.70 -2.17 -10.73
CA THR A 96 -6.29 -1.03 -10.01
C THR A 96 -7.76 -0.87 -10.39
N PHE A 97 -8.56 -0.30 -9.49
CA PHE A 97 -9.97 -0.02 -9.77
C PHE A 97 -10.17 0.90 -10.98
N ALA A 98 -9.21 1.79 -11.26
CA ALA A 98 -9.26 2.67 -12.44
C ALA A 98 -9.13 1.90 -13.78
N LYS A 99 -8.54 0.70 -13.75
CA LYS A 99 -8.40 -0.19 -14.92
C LYS A 99 -9.48 -1.27 -14.96
N ASP A 100 -10.44 -1.25 -14.05
CA ASP A 100 -11.62 -2.09 -14.15
C ASP A 100 -12.49 -1.61 -15.31
N ASN A 101 -12.88 -2.53 -16.19
CA ASN A 101 -13.72 -2.25 -17.34
C ASN A 101 -15.22 -2.45 -17.04
N GLY A 102 -15.57 -2.72 -15.78
CA GLY A 102 -16.95 -2.95 -15.33
C GLY A 102 -17.53 -4.30 -15.75
N SER A 103 -16.70 -5.20 -16.31
CA SER A 103 -17.16 -6.54 -16.71
C SER A 103 -17.50 -7.44 -15.53
N ASN A 104 -16.93 -7.16 -14.35
CA ASN A 104 -17.17 -7.91 -13.13
C ASN A 104 -18.15 -7.17 -12.21
N PRO A 105 -19.43 -7.58 -12.12
CA PRO A 105 -20.41 -6.91 -11.26
C PRO A 105 -20.04 -6.99 -9.77
N GLU A 106 -19.21 -7.97 -9.39
CA GLU A 106 -18.80 -8.15 -8.01
C GLU A 106 -17.68 -7.21 -7.58
N MET A 107 -17.10 -6.41 -8.49
CA MET A 107 -16.07 -5.43 -8.12
C MET A 107 -16.56 -4.43 -7.07
N LYS A 108 -17.86 -4.17 -6.98
CA LYS A 108 -18.47 -3.40 -5.88
C LYS A 108 -18.12 -3.95 -4.49
N LEU A 109 -17.97 -5.27 -4.35
CA LEU A 109 -17.61 -5.91 -3.08
C LEU A 109 -16.15 -5.62 -2.72
N ALA A 110 -15.25 -5.56 -3.70
CA ALA A 110 -13.87 -5.13 -3.49
C ALA A 110 -13.81 -3.66 -3.04
N HIS A 111 -14.60 -2.77 -3.67
CA HIS A 111 -14.73 -1.38 -3.22
C HIS A 111 -15.22 -1.28 -1.77
N ASN A 112 -16.26 -2.05 -1.41
CA ASN A 112 -16.80 -2.07 -0.06
C ASN A 112 -15.80 -2.60 0.97
N TYR A 113 -15.06 -3.67 0.63
CA TYR A 113 -14.02 -4.23 1.49
C TYR A 113 -12.92 -3.20 1.78
N VAL A 114 -12.46 -2.47 0.76
CA VAL A 114 -11.44 -1.42 0.90
C VAL A 114 -11.97 -0.19 1.66
N SER A 115 -13.25 0.13 1.50
CA SER A 115 -13.89 1.27 2.18
C SER A 115 -14.08 0.99 3.67
N ASN A 116 -14.42 -0.25 4.02
CA ASN A 116 -14.64 -0.70 5.40
C ASN A 116 -13.41 -1.41 5.99
N TRP A 117 -12.20 -1.09 5.50
CA TRP A 117 -10.98 -1.82 5.82
C TRP A 117 -10.68 -1.93 7.32
N GLU A 118 -10.89 -0.85 8.09
CA GLU A 118 -10.61 -0.88 9.54
C GLU A 118 -11.49 -1.90 10.28
N GLU A 119 -12.76 -2.05 9.88
CA GLU A 119 -13.65 -3.07 10.42
C GLU A 119 -13.24 -4.48 9.98
N MET A 120 -12.91 -4.66 8.70
CA MET A 120 -12.41 -5.94 8.18
C MET A 120 -11.14 -6.38 8.90
N LYS A 121 -10.23 -5.43 9.16
CA LYS A 121 -8.99 -5.65 9.90
C LYS A 121 -9.24 -6.00 11.36
N ALA A 122 -10.12 -5.28 12.05
CA ALA A 122 -10.45 -5.52 13.45
C ALA A 122 -11.08 -6.92 13.66
N ASN A 123 -11.92 -7.34 12.73
CA ASN A 123 -12.61 -8.63 12.77
C ASN A 123 -11.81 -9.79 12.15
N ALA A 124 -10.60 -9.53 11.65
CA ALA A 124 -9.79 -10.49 10.90
C ALA A 124 -10.52 -11.12 9.70
N SER A 125 -11.47 -10.39 9.11
CA SER A 125 -12.34 -10.87 8.04
C SER A 125 -11.58 -10.90 6.71
N GLY A 126 -11.54 -12.08 6.10
CA GLY A 126 -10.90 -12.34 4.83
C GLY A 126 -11.90 -12.52 3.69
N LEU A 127 -11.39 -12.79 2.48
CA LEU A 127 -12.20 -13.14 1.31
C LEU A 127 -11.68 -14.41 0.65
N LEU A 128 -12.58 -15.30 0.27
CA LEU A 128 -12.28 -16.47 -0.55
C LEU A 128 -12.87 -16.24 -1.94
N ILE A 129 -12.02 -15.85 -2.88
CA ILE A 129 -12.40 -15.50 -4.24
C ILE A 129 -12.27 -16.74 -5.11
N TRP A 130 -13.38 -17.27 -5.62
CA TRP A 130 -13.39 -18.52 -6.36
C TRP A 130 -14.18 -18.44 -7.67
N GLY A 131 -13.92 -19.36 -8.59
CA GLY A 131 -14.54 -19.41 -9.91
C GLY A 131 -13.58 -19.92 -10.99
N ASP A 132 -14.02 -19.98 -12.23
CA ASP A 132 -13.27 -20.63 -13.31
C ASP A 132 -11.95 -19.91 -13.67
N VAL A 133 -11.08 -20.61 -14.39
CA VAL A 133 -9.80 -20.07 -14.86
C VAL A 133 -10.05 -18.88 -15.80
N GLY A 134 -9.34 -17.78 -15.58
CA GLY A 134 -9.39 -16.62 -16.46
C GLY A 134 -10.57 -15.67 -16.24
N THR A 135 -11.34 -15.81 -15.16
CA THR A 135 -12.48 -14.94 -14.81
C THR A 135 -12.13 -13.62 -14.11
N GLY A 136 -10.84 -13.39 -13.81
CA GLY A 136 -10.36 -12.14 -13.21
C GLY A 136 -10.16 -12.14 -11.68
N LYS A 137 -10.05 -13.31 -11.04
CA LYS A 137 -9.84 -13.42 -9.58
C LYS A 137 -8.58 -12.70 -9.07
N SER A 138 -7.44 -12.94 -9.72
CA SER A 138 -6.18 -12.27 -9.38
C SER A 138 -6.29 -10.76 -9.58
N PHE A 139 -7.00 -10.30 -10.61
CA PHE A 139 -7.27 -8.88 -10.84
C PHE A 139 -8.09 -8.27 -9.71
N PHE A 140 -9.19 -8.91 -9.32
CA PHE A 140 -10.01 -8.49 -8.19
C PHE A 140 -9.20 -8.35 -6.89
N ALA A 141 -8.40 -9.38 -6.56
CA ALA A 141 -7.56 -9.35 -5.37
C ALA A 141 -6.46 -8.26 -5.47
N GLY A 142 -5.87 -8.07 -6.65
CA GLY A 142 -4.89 -7.03 -6.92
C GLY A 142 -5.46 -5.62 -6.81
N CYS A 143 -6.72 -5.40 -7.22
CA CYS A 143 -7.39 -4.11 -7.03
C CYS A 143 -7.53 -3.75 -5.55
N ILE A 144 -7.90 -4.72 -4.71
CA ILE A 144 -7.92 -4.55 -3.24
C ILE A 144 -6.52 -4.23 -2.73
N ALA A 145 -5.52 -4.99 -3.17
CA ALA A 145 -4.13 -4.81 -2.75
C ALA A 145 -3.63 -3.40 -3.05
N ASN A 146 -3.74 -2.96 -4.31
CA ASN A 146 -3.29 -1.64 -4.73
C ASN A 146 -4.02 -0.53 -4.00
N ALA A 147 -5.35 -0.62 -3.85
CA ALA A 147 -6.11 0.42 -3.18
C ALA A 147 -5.79 0.55 -1.68
N LEU A 148 -5.43 -0.55 -1.01
CA LEU A 148 -4.97 -0.52 0.38
C LEU A 148 -3.51 -0.02 0.50
N LEU A 149 -2.64 -0.40 -0.43
CA LEU A 149 -1.26 0.11 -0.49
C LEU A 149 -1.24 1.64 -0.68
N GLU A 150 -2.11 2.19 -1.52
CA GLU A 150 -2.29 3.65 -1.69
C GLU A 150 -2.77 4.36 -0.41
N LYS A 151 -3.41 3.62 0.51
CA LYS A 151 -3.79 4.11 1.84
C LYS A 151 -2.67 3.94 2.88
N GLY A 152 -1.48 3.48 2.49
CA GLY A 152 -0.37 3.20 3.39
C GLY A 152 -0.53 1.91 4.19
N VAL A 153 -1.43 1.01 3.80
CA VAL A 153 -1.63 -0.27 4.48
C VAL A 153 -0.61 -1.29 3.96
N PRO A 154 0.18 -1.95 4.83
CA PRO A 154 1.08 -3.00 4.39
C PRO A 154 0.31 -4.24 3.89
N VAL A 155 0.40 -4.52 2.59
CA VAL A 155 -0.22 -5.68 1.93
C VAL A 155 0.86 -6.51 1.26
N LEU A 156 0.75 -7.84 1.32
CA LEU A 156 1.55 -8.75 0.49
C LEU A 156 0.62 -9.58 -0.39
N MET A 157 0.83 -9.55 -1.70
CA MET A 157 0.22 -10.46 -2.66
C MET A 157 1.27 -11.41 -3.23
N THR A 158 1.06 -12.71 -3.03
CA THR A 158 1.98 -13.76 -3.46
C THR A 158 1.21 -15.05 -3.77
N ASN A 159 1.91 -16.15 -4.06
CA ASN A 159 1.30 -17.47 -4.23
C ASN A 159 2.11 -18.55 -3.50
N PHE A 160 1.51 -19.72 -3.28
CA PHE A 160 2.20 -20.79 -2.55
C PHE A 160 3.44 -21.30 -3.28
N SER A 161 3.44 -21.38 -4.61
CA SER A 161 4.63 -21.77 -5.38
C SER A 161 5.85 -20.91 -5.04
N ARG A 162 5.68 -19.59 -4.89
CA ARG A 162 6.76 -18.68 -4.51
C ARG A 162 7.19 -18.87 -3.06
N ILE A 163 6.23 -18.98 -2.14
CA ILE A 163 6.51 -19.25 -0.73
C ILE A 163 7.32 -20.54 -0.59
N LEU A 164 6.88 -21.62 -1.22
CA LEU A 164 7.55 -22.92 -1.20
C LEU A 164 8.96 -22.85 -1.79
N ASN A 165 9.14 -22.13 -2.90
CA ASN A 165 10.47 -21.93 -3.50
C ASN A 165 11.41 -21.18 -2.53
N THR A 166 10.91 -20.19 -1.79
CA THR A 166 11.70 -19.49 -0.78
C THR A 166 12.04 -20.39 0.40
N LEU A 167 11.10 -21.22 0.87
CA LEU A 167 11.32 -22.16 1.97
C LEU A 167 12.25 -23.33 1.58
N THR A 168 12.36 -23.64 0.28
CA THR A 168 13.22 -24.72 -0.21
C THR A 168 14.68 -24.35 0.01
N GLY A 169 15.40 -25.21 0.74
CA GLY A 169 16.82 -24.99 1.07
C GLY A 169 17.07 -24.22 2.37
N MET A 170 16.03 -23.69 3.01
CA MET A 170 16.14 -23.10 4.36
C MET A 170 16.20 -24.18 5.44
N HIS A 171 16.91 -23.91 6.54
CA HIS A 171 16.84 -24.73 7.75
C HIS A 171 15.49 -24.53 8.47
N PHE A 172 15.11 -25.47 9.34
CA PHE A 172 13.78 -25.47 9.98
C PHE A 172 13.48 -24.18 10.77
N GLU A 173 14.44 -23.65 11.52
CA GLU A 173 14.26 -22.42 12.30
C GLU A 173 14.00 -21.20 11.40
N ASP A 174 14.76 -21.07 10.31
CA ASP A 174 14.61 -19.98 9.33
C ASP A 174 13.24 -20.03 8.63
N ARG A 175 12.73 -21.24 8.36
CA ARG A 175 11.38 -21.41 7.76
C ARG A 175 10.29 -20.86 8.66
N ASN A 176 10.34 -21.18 9.95
CA ASN A 176 9.35 -20.69 10.91
C ASN A 176 9.42 -19.18 11.06
N GLN A 177 10.63 -18.61 11.08
CA GLN A 177 10.83 -17.17 11.11
C GLN A 177 10.26 -16.50 9.85
N PHE A 178 10.51 -17.08 8.67
CA PHE A 178 9.95 -16.59 7.41
C PHE A 178 8.42 -16.61 7.43
N ILE A 179 7.81 -17.73 7.80
CA ILE A 179 6.34 -17.86 7.90
C ILE A 179 5.77 -16.84 8.89
N HIS A 180 6.42 -16.65 10.04
CA HIS A 180 6.00 -15.64 11.01
C HIS A 180 6.13 -14.22 10.46
N SER A 181 7.16 -13.95 9.66
CA SER A 181 7.38 -12.63 9.05
C SER A 181 6.24 -12.21 8.12
N LEU A 182 5.52 -13.16 7.50
CA LEU A 182 4.33 -12.87 6.68
C LEU A 182 3.22 -12.19 7.50
N ASN A 183 3.21 -12.37 8.83
CA ASN A 183 2.25 -11.70 9.70
C ASN A 183 2.55 -10.21 9.89
N ARG A 184 3.69 -9.66 9.45
CA ARG A 184 3.94 -8.21 9.50
C ARG A 184 2.97 -7.43 8.61
N TYR A 185 2.50 -8.05 7.53
CA TYR A 185 1.54 -7.44 6.62
C TYR A 185 0.14 -7.41 7.24
N SER A 186 -0.53 -6.26 7.13
CA SER A 186 -1.90 -6.10 7.63
C SER A 186 -2.88 -6.93 6.81
N LEU A 187 -2.61 -7.13 5.51
CA LEU A 187 -3.32 -8.06 4.64
C LEU A 187 -2.33 -9.01 3.95
N LEU A 188 -2.64 -10.30 3.95
CA LEU A 188 -1.95 -11.31 3.14
C LEU A 188 -2.92 -11.80 2.07
N ILE A 189 -2.49 -11.77 0.82
CA ILE A 189 -3.23 -12.27 -0.33
C ILE A 189 -2.43 -13.44 -0.91
N ILE A 190 -3.08 -14.61 -0.95
CA ILE A 190 -2.54 -15.79 -1.61
C ILE A 190 -3.33 -16.05 -2.89
N ASP A 191 -2.67 -15.81 -4.02
CA ASP A 191 -3.22 -16.05 -5.34
C ASP A 191 -3.06 -17.52 -5.73
N ASP A 192 -4.13 -18.10 -6.27
CA ASP A 192 -4.20 -19.41 -6.91
C ASP A 192 -3.89 -20.60 -5.99
N LEU A 193 -4.64 -20.73 -4.89
CA LEU A 193 -4.64 -21.92 -4.03
C LEU A 193 -5.23 -23.12 -4.79
N GLY A 194 -4.56 -24.27 -4.72
CA GLY A 194 -4.93 -25.52 -5.37
C GLY A 194 -4.07 -25.90 -6.59
N ILE A 195 -3.03 -25.11 -6.91
CA ILE A 195 -2.04 -25.42 -7.95
C ILE A 195 -0.74 -25.98 -7.36
N GLU A 196 -0.61 -26.01 -6.04
CA GLU A 196 0.58 -26.53 -5.36
C GLU A 196 0.90 -27.98 -5.77
N ARG A 197 2.21 -28.29 -5.81
CA ARG A 197 2.67 -29.66 -6.07
C ARG A 197 2.23 -30.54 -4.90
N ASN A 198 1.57 -31.66 -5.19
CA ASN A 198 1.05 -32.63 -4.21
C ASN A 198 2.16 -33.41 -3.46
N SER A 199 3.08 -32.71 -2.80
CA SER A 199 4.01 -33.32 -1.85
C SER A 199 3.55 -33.03 -0.41
N ASP A 200 3.75 -34.00 0.47
CA ASP A 200 3.42 -33.85 1.90
C ASP A 200 4.11 -32.62 2.50
N PHE A 201 5.35 -32.36 2.09
CA PHE A 201 6.09 -31.18 2.49
C PHE A 201 5.40 -29.87 2.06
N ALA A 202 4.94 -29.78 0.81
CA ALA A 202 4.26 -28.58 0.34
C ALA A 202 2.97 -28.33 1.11
N LEU A 203 2.19 -29.39 1.34
CA LEU A 203 0.94 -29.32 2.09
C LEU A 203 1.17 -28.90 3.55
N GLU A 204 2.22 -29.41 4.19
CA GLU A 204 2.64 -29.00 5.53
C GLU A 204 2.97 -27.50 5.58
N GLN A 205 3.72 -26.98 4.60
CA GLN A 205 4.06 -25.56 4.57
C GLN A 205 2.83 -24.67 4.28
N VAL A 206 1.92 -25.09 3.40
CA VAL A 206 0.64 -24.41 3.17
C VAL A 206 -0.14 -24.32 4.48
N PHE A 207 -0.27 -25.44 5.18
CA PHE A 207 -0.92 -25.49 6.49
C PHE A 207 -0.27 -24.52 7.47
N ASN A 208 1.06 -24.54 7.61
CA ASN A 208 1.78 -23.67 8.54
C ASN A 208 1.56 -22.18 8.26
N VAL A 209 1.52 -21.78 6.99
CA VAL A 209 1.22 -20.38 6.59
C VAL A 209 -0.21 -19.99 6.97
N ILE A 210 -1.19 -20.82 6.62
CA ILE A 210 -2.61 -20.55 6.91
C ILE A 210 -2.87 -20.55 8.42
N ASP A 211 -2.31 -21.49 9.15
CA ASP A 211 -2.46 -21.63 10.60
C ASP A 211 -1.75 -20.49 11.36
N SER A 212 -0.56 -20.07 10.89
CA SER A 212 0.13 -18.87 11.41
C SER A 212 -0.72 -17.60 11.22
N ARG A 213 -1.31 -17.42 10.03
CA ARG A 213 -2.17 -16.27 9.73
C ARG A 213 -3.48 -16.30 10.52
N TYR A 214 -4.07 -17.48 10.65
CA TYR A 214 -5.28 -17.70 11.43
C TYR A 214 -5.06 -17.32 12.91
N ARG A 215 -3.95 -17.77 13.52
CA ARG A 215 -3.59 -17.42 14.91
C ARG A 215 -3.27 -15.95 15.10
N SER A 216 -2.68 -15.28 14.10
CA SER A 216 -2.35 -13.87 14.20
C SER A 216 -3.57 -12.94 14.13
N LYS A 217 -4.77 -13.48 13.84
CA LYS A 217 -6.03 -12.73 13.70
C LYS A 217 -5.90 -11.57 12.73
N LYS A 218 -5.24 -11.80 11.59
CA LYS A 218 -5.12 -10.81 10.53
C LYS A 218 -5.83 -11.27 9.26
N PRO A 219 -6.47 -10.36 8.50
CA PRO A 219 -7.19 -10.70 7.28
C PRO A 219 -6.37 -11.49 6.28
N LEU A 220 -7.02 -12.43 5.59
CA LEU A 220 -6.44 -13.26 4.55
C LEU A 220 -7.36 -13.23 3.32
N ILE A 221 -6.81 -12.96 2.15
CA ILE A 221 -7.55 -13.15 0.90
C ILE A 221 -6.93 -14.30 0.14
N ILE A 222 -7.77 -15.21 -0.36
CA ILE A 222 -7.35 -16.33 -1.19
C ILE A 222 -8.08 -16.25 -2.51
N THR A 223 -7.37 -16.51 -3.61
CA THR A 223 -8.01 -16.83 -4.88
C THR A 223 -7.84 -18.33 -5.18
N THR A 224 -8.84 -18.97 -5.78
CA THR A 224 -8.77 -20.39 -6.13
C THR A 224 -9.65 -20.74 -7.33
N ASN A 225 -9.26 -21.77 -8.09
CA ASN A 225 -10.12 -22.38 -9.11
C ASN A 225 -11.00 -23.49 -8.54
N LEU A 226 -10.78 -23.90 -7.27
CA LEU A 226 -11.63 -24.87 -6.60
C LEU A 226 -13.02 -24.28 -6.36
N THR A 227 -14.03 -25.10 -6.59
CA THR A 227 -15.41 -24.80 -6.23
C THR A 227 -15.59 -24.83 -4.73
N LEU A 228 -16.59 -24.11 -4.24
CA LEU A 228 -16.95 -24.15 -2.82
C LEU A 228 -17.32 -25.58 -2.36
N SER A 229 -17.84 -26.42 -3.25
CA SER A 229 -18.13 -27.83 -2.96
C SER A 229 -16.87 -28.64 -2.73
N GLU A 230 -15.83 -28.45 -3.55
CA GLU A 230 -14.55 -29.14 -3.39
C GLU A 230 -13.85 -28.74 -2.08
N LEU A 231 -13.93 -27.46 -1.71
CA LEU A 231 -13.37 -26.96 -0.44
C LEU A 231 -14.08 -27.53 0.78
N ASN A 232 -15.41 -27.63 0.76
CA ASN A 232 -16.19 -28.21 1.86
C ASN A 232 -16.05 -29.74 1.97
N ASN A 233 -15.83 -30.42 0.84
CA ASN A 233 -15.77 -31.88 0.75
C ASN A 233 -14.37 -32.38 0.39
N ALA A 234 -13.35 -31.79 1.02
CA ALA A 234 -11.97 -32.24 0.85
C ALA A 234 -11.84 -33.75 1.15
N ALA A 235 -11.16 -34.47 0.26
CA ALA A 235 -11.05 -35.92 0.31
C ALA A 235 -10.22 -36.43 1.50
N ASP A 236 -9.25 -35.63 1.97
CA ASP A 236 -8.37 -35.99 3.08
C ASP A 236 -8.39 -34.96 4.21
N ILE A 237 -7.94 -35.42 5.38
CA ILE A 237 -7.96 -34.66 6.64
C ILE A 237 -7.01 -33.45 6.58
N ALA A 238 -5.91 -33.54 5.82
CA ALA A 238 -4.91 -32.47 5.76
C ALA A 238 -5.48 -31.25 5.01
N HIS A 239 -6.07 -31.45 3.84
CA HIS A 239 -6.77 -30.39 3.11
C HIS A 239 -7.97 -29.86 3.90
N LYS A 240 -8.76 -30.74 4.53
CA LYS A 240 -9.89 -30.32 5.36
C LYS A 240 -9.48 -29.33 6.46
N ARG A 241 -8.39 -29.59 7.17
CA ARG A 241 -7.86 -28.68 8.21
C ARG A 241 -7.47 -27.30 7.67
N ILE A 242 -6.96 -27.23 6.44
CA ILE A 242 -6.58 -25.98 5.77
C ILE A 242 -7.84 -25.22 5.37
N TYR A 243 -8.76 -25.90 4.68
CA TYR A 243 -9.97 -25.28 4.15
C TYR A 243 -10.94 -24.85 5.25
N ASP A 244 -11.09 -25.62 6.33
CA ASP A 244 -11.92 -25.24 7.48
C ASP A 244 -11.48 -23.88 8.07
N ARG A 245 -10.17 -23.66 8.26
CA ARG A 245 -9.62 -22.38 8.75
C ARG A 245 -9.87 -21.23 7.79
N ILE A 246 -9.79 -21.51 6.48
CA ILE A 246 -10.05 -20.51 5.44
C ILE A 246 -11.52 -20.13 5.47
N LEU A 247 -12.42 -21.12 5.41
CA LEU A 247 -13.88 -20.92 5.38
C LEU A 247 -14.42 -20.26 6.64
N GLU A 248 -13.79 -20.47 7.80
CA GLU A 248 -14.17 -19.79 9.05
C GLU A 248 -13.92 -18.27 9.00
N ARG A 249 -12.86 -17.83 8.32
CA ARG A 249 -12.42 -16.41 8.32
C ARG A 249 -12.72 -15.68 7.02
N CYS A 250 -12.87 -16.41 5.91
CA CYS A 250 -12.92 -15.85 4.57
C CYS A 250 -14.31 -15.98 3.97
N VAL A 251 -14.94 -14.83 3.69
CA VAL A 251 -16.26 -14.81 3.05
C VAL A 251 -16.11 -15.24 1.59
N PRO A 252 -16.84 -16.27 1.11
CA PRO A 252 -16.74 -16.73 -0.26
C PRO A 252 -17.39 -15.75 -1.24
N ILE A 253 -16.65 -15.34 -2.26
CA ILE A 253 -17.11 -14.52 -3.38
C ILE A 253 -16.87 -15.30 -4.67
N ARG A 254 -17.95 -15.63 -5.39
CA ARG A 254 -17.86 -16.27 -6.69
C ARG A 254 -17.67 -15.22 -7.79
N ILE A 255 -16.60 -15.33 -8.56
CA ILE A 255 -16.39 -14.53 -9.77
C ILE A 255 -16.74 -15.40 -10.97
N ASN A 256 -17.97 -15.24 -11.45
CA ASN A 256 -18.53 -16.02 -12.56
C ASN A 256 -18.66 -15.15 -13.81
N ASN A 257 -17.52 -14.77 -14.38
CA ASN A 257 -17.48 -13.96 -15.60
C ASN A 257 -17.03 -14.80 -16.80
N ARG A 258 -17.25 -14.24 -17.99
CA ARG A 258 -16.63 -14.69 -19.23
C ARG A 258 -15.10 -14.82 -19.06
N ASN A 259 -14.48 -15.79 -19.73
CA ASN A 259 -13.03 -15.97 -19.66
C ASN A 259 -12.30 -14.80 -20.33
N ILE A 260 -11.91 -13.81 -19.54
CA ILE A 260 -11.24 -12.57 -19.98
C ILE A 260 -9.91 -12.90 -20.68
N ARG A 261 -9.21 -13.96 -20.24
CA ARG A 261 -7.95 -14.39 -20.86
C ARG A 261 -8.16 -14.88 -22.30
N GLN A 262 -9.26 -15.59 -22.58
CA GLN A 262 -9.61 -16.02 -23.94
C GLN A 262 -9.99 -14.83 -24.84
N ASP A 263 -10.71 -13.86 -24.31
CA ASP A 263 -11.06 -12.64 -25.04
C ASP A 263 -9.80 -11.83 -25.42
N ASN A 264 -8.88 -11.66 -24.47
CA ASN A 264 -7.59 -11.00 -24.69
C ASN A 264 -6.71 -11.76 -25.70
N ALA A 265 -6.66 -13.10 -25.61
CA ALA A 265 -5.93 -13.93 -26.56
C ALA A 265 -6.48 -13.76 -27.99
N THR A 266 -7.80 -13.72 -28.15
CA THR A 266 -8.47 -13.51 -29.44
C THR A 266 -8.19 -12.11 -30.00
N ALA A 267 -8.22 -11.09 -29.15
CA ALA A 267 -7.89 -9.71 -29.55
C ALA A 267 -6.42 -9.57 -29.97
N ASN A 268 -5.49 -10.16 -29.20
CA ASN A 268 -4.07 -10.18 -29.51
C ASN A 268 -3.80 -10.91 -30.83
N LEU A 269 -4.40 -12.08 -31.06
CA LEU A 269 -4.29 -12.81 -32.32
C LEU A 269 -4.75 -11.97 -33.51
N LYS A 270 -5.88 -11.26 -33.39
CA LYS A 270 -6.37 -10.35 -34.45
C LYS A 270 -5.39 -9.22 -34.72
N LYS A 271 -4.85 -8.58 -33.67
CA LYS A 271 -3.88 -7.49 -33.78
C LYS A 271 -2.57 -7.96 -34.42
N THR A 272 -2.03 -9.09 -33.95
CA THR A 272 -0.80 -9.68 -34.49
C THR A 272 -0.99 -10.15 -35.92
N LYS A 273 -2.13 -10.78 -36.25
CA LYS A 273 -2.45 -11.18 -37.63
C LYS A 273 -2.51 -9.98 -38.56
N LYS A 274 -3.08 -8.85 -38.12
CA LYS A 274 -3.07 -7.59 -38.88
C LYS A 274 -1.64 -7.09 -39.13
N ILE A 275 -0.82 -7.01 -38.09
CA ILE A 275 0.59 -6.59 -38.22
C ILE A 275 1.40 -7.50 -39.15
N LEU A 276 1.21 -8.82 -39.05
CA LEU A 276 1.93 -9.80 -39.87
C LEU A 276 1.49 -9.78 -41.35
N LEU A 277 0.23 -9.45 -41.62
CA LEU A 277 -0.32 -9.40 -42.98
C LEU A 277 -0.12 -8.03 -43.66
N ASP A 278 0.10 -6.96 -42.89
CA ASP A 278 0.29 -5.60 -43.41
C ASP A 278 1.73 -5.35 -43.95
N ASN A 279 2.62 -6.36 -43.98
CA ASN A 279 4.02 -6.26 -44.44
C ASN A 279 4.27 -6.65 -45.92
N HIS A 280 3.33 -6.39 -46.84
CA HIS A 280 3.61 -6.54 -48.29
C HIS A 280 2.87 -5.51 -49.15
N THR A 281 3.24 -4.23 -49.09
CA THR A 281 3.03 -3.27 -50.20
C THR A 281 3.96 -2.07 -50.06
N SER A 282 5.27 -2.27 -50.20
CA SER A 282 6.20 -1.17 -50.50
C SER A 282 7.58 -1.70 -50.88
N ASN A 283 7.70 -2.17 -52.13
CA ASN A 283 8.86 -1.89 -52.99
C ASN A 283 8.70 -2.62 -54.33
N GLN A 284 7.99 -1.98 -55.26
CA GLN A 284 8.34 -2.05 -56.69
C GLN A 284 8.14 -0.65 -57.26
N SER A 285 9.25 0.02 -57.47
CA SER A 285 9.42 1.20 -58.32
C SER A 285 10.52 0.86 -59.32
#